data_AF-A0A4Y7XBH3-F1
#
_entry.id   AF-A0A4Y7XBH3-F1
#
_cell.length_a   1.000
_cell.length_b   1.000
_cell.length_c   1.000
_cell.angle_alpha   90.00
_cell.angle_beta   90.00
_cell.angle_gamma   90.00
#
_symmetry.space_group_name_H-M   'P 1'
#
loop_
_entity.id
_entity.type
_entity.pdbx_description
1 polymer ?
#
loop_
_entity_poly.entity_id
_entity_poly.type
_entity_poly.pdbx_seq_one_letter_code
_entity_poly.pdbx_strand_id
1 'polypeptide(L)'
;MKKFAIRRMYSYFETTTQEVEDCTFDKKLELLDEELKILLAKYGLKFISHDIRFIALEKMSAKKCDNCDNLMINRDKNPTRFNKDNFWIDLDTDYNFVIFDGGNYEDKELCMECLPIEHRWGYFS
;
A
#
# COMPACT_ATOMS: atom_id res chain seq x y z
N MET A 1 -6.79 25.26 -26.04
CA MET A 1 -5.70 24.54 -25.34
C MET A 1 -6.18 23.15 -24.93
N LYS A 2 -5.41 22.09 -25.19
CA LYS A 2 -5.70 20.76 -24.62
C LYS A 2 -5.17 20.69 -23.18
N LYS A 3 -5.88 20.01 -22.29
CA LYS A 3 -5.48 19.74 -20.91
C LYS A 3 -5.47 18.23 -20.67
N PHE A 4 -4.53 17.73 -19.88
CA PHE A 4 -4.51 16.34 -19.44
C PHE A 4 -5.01 16.27 -18.00
N ALA A 5 -5.88 15.30 -17.71
CA ALA A 5 -6.24 14.91 -16.35
C ALA A 5 -5.58 13.56 -16.05
N ILE A 6 -4.82 13.48 -14.96
CA ILE A 6 -4.12 12.27 -14.55
C ILE A 6 -4.78 11.75 -13.27
N ARG A 7 -5.22 10.50 -13.29
CA ARG A 7 -5.78 9.80 -12.11
C ARG A 7 -4.86 8.64 -11.75
N ARG A 8 -4.46 8.57 -10.48
CA ARG A 8 -3.76 7.41 -9.91
C ARG A 8 -4.75 6.57 -9.13
N MET A 9 -4.64 5.25 -9.26
CA MET A 9 -5.39 4.27 -8.47
C MET A 9 -4.38 3.39 -7.76
N TYR A 10 -4.65 3.13 -6.48
CA TYR A 10 -3.88 2.19 -5.69
C TYR A 10 -4.84 1.11 -5.19
N SER A 11 -4.38 -0.14 -5.22
CA SER A 11 -5.09 -1.30 -4.72
C SER A 11 -4.08 -2.27 -4.13
N TYR A 12 -4.50 -3.07 -3.16
CA TYR A 12 -3.70 -4.16 -2.63
C TYR A 12 -4.54 -5.44 -2.62
N PHE A 13 -3.86 -6.57 -2.66
CA PHE A 13 -4.48 -7.89 -2.57
C PHE A 13 -3.70 -8.68 -1.53
N GLU A 14 -4.40 -9.44 -0.70
CA GLU A 14 -3.78 -10.43 0.15
C GLU A 14 -3.59 -11.70 -0.68
N THR A 15 -2.39 -12.28 -0.64
CA THR A 15 -2.04 -13.51 -1.37
C THR A 15 -1.19 -14.41 -0.49
N THR A 16 -1.19 -15.70 -0.79
CA THR A 16 -0.33 -16.68 -0.10
C THR A 16 0.97 -16.92 -0.86
N THR A 17 2.00 -17.44 -0.18
CA THR A 17 3.26 -17.87 -0.83
C THR A 17 2.99 -18.90 -1.92
N GLN A 18 2.09 -19.86 -1.67
CA GLN A 18 1.74 -20.90 -2.63
C GLN A 18 1.12 -20.32 -3.91
N GLU A 19 0.22 -19.34 -3.80
CA GLU A 19 -0.39 -18.71 -4.99
C GLU A 19 0.62 -17.93 -5.86
N VAL A 20 1.67 -17.39 -5.22
CA VAL A 20 2.80 -16.75 -5.92
C VAL A 20 3.66 -17.80 -6.60
N GLU A 21 4.00 -18.89 -5.92
CA GLU A 21 4.81 -20.00 -6.46
C GLU A 21 4.11 -20.72 -7.64
N ASP A 22 2.79 -20.86 -7.57
CA ASP A 22 1.97 -21.52 -8.61
C ASP A 22 1.61 -20.58 -9.79
N CYS A 23 2.10 -19.34 -9.81
CA CYS A 23 1.72 -18.29 -10.77
C CYS A 23 0.20 -18.07 -10.88
N THR A 24 -0.57 -18.48 -9.87
CA THR A 24 -2.03 -18.36 -9.89
C THR A 24 -2.43 -16.92 -9.65
N PHE A 25 -1.67 -16.22 -8.80
CA PHE A 25 -1.87 -14.80 -8.54
C PHE A 25 -1.59 -13.94 -9.78
N ASP A 26 -0.53 -14.23 -10.52
CA ASP A 26 -0.17 -13.49 -11.74
C ASP A 26 -1.28 -13.54 -12.80
N LYS A 27 -1.89 -14.72 -13.01
CA LYS A 27 -3.04 -14.87 -13.93
C LYS A 27 -4.25 -14.06 -13.50
N LYS A 28 -4.52 -13.95 -12.20
CA LYS A 28 -5.63 -13.12 -11.69
C LYS A 28 -5.38 -11.63 -11.99
N LEU A 29 -4.13 -11.18 -11.85
CA LEU A 29 -3.73 -9.81 -12.16
C LEU A 29 -3.83 -9.50 -13.66
N GLU A 30 -3.39 -10.41 -14.52
CA GLU A 30 -3.50 -10.26 -15.97
C GLU A 30 -4.97 -10.09 -16.42
N LEU A 31 -5.86 -10.95 -15.91
CA LEU A 31 -7.30 -10.85 -16.19
C LEU A 31 -7.89 -9.52 -15.70
N LEU A 32 -7.53 -9.10 -14.48
CA LEU A 32 -7.95 -7.80 -13.95
C LEU A 32 -7.47 -6.64 -14.83
N ASP A 33 -6.23 -6.68 -15.31
CA ASP A 33 -5.68 -5.63 -16.18
C ASP A 33 -6.42 -5.54 -17.51
N GLU A 34 -6.79 -6.68 -18.09
CA GLU A 34 -7.61 -6.72 -19.31
C GLU A 34 -8.99 -6.10 -19.07
N GLU A 35 -9.67 -6.49 -17.99
CA GLU A 35 -10.96 -5.93 -17.61
C GLU A 35 -10.89 -4.42 -17.32
N LEU A 36 -9.83 -3.98 -16.62
CA LEU A 36 -9.62 -2.57 -16.29
C LEU A 36 -9.35 -1.74 -17.54
N LYS A 37 -8.54 -2.24 -18.49
CA LYS A 37 -8.31 -1.59 -19.79
C LYS A 37 -9.63 -1.40 -20.54
N ILE A 38 -10.46 -2.44 -20.61
CA ILE A 38 -11.78 -2.39 -21.25
C ILE A 38 -12.68 -1.36 -20.54
N LEU A 39 -12.71 -1.38 -19.20
CA LEU A 39 -13.52 -0.47 -18.41
C LEU A 39 -13.10 1.00 -18.61
N LEU A 40 -11.81 1.30 -18.53
CA LEU A 40 -11.28 2.65 -18.73
C LEU A 40 -11.59 3.18 -20.13
N ALA A 41 -11.46 2.33 -21.16
CA ALA A 41 -11.77 2.70 -22.53
C ALA A 41 -13.24 3.13 -22.70
N LYS A 42 -14.20 2.51 -21.98
CA LYS A 42 -15.63 2.91 -21.99
C LYS A 42 -15.84 4.36 -21.53
N TYR A 43 -14.95 4.90 -20.71
CA TYR A 43 -15.01 6.28 -20.23
C TYR A 43 -14.05 7.23 -20.98
N GLY A 44 -13.48 6.79 -22.10
CA GLY A 44 -12.49 7.59 -22.84
C GLY A 44 -11.15 7.77 -22.11
N LEU A 45 -10.89 6.94 -21.10
CA LEU A 45 -9.63 6.95 -20.35
C LEU A 45 -8.65 5.96 -21.00
N LYS A 46 -7.39 6.40 -21.13
CA LYS A 46 -6.32 5.56 -21.66
C LYS A 46 -5.53 4.94 -20.51
N PHE A 47 -5.46 3.61 -20.49
CA PHE A 47 -4.52 2.88 -19.65
C PHE A 47 -3.11 2.98 -20.28
N ILE A 48 -2.13 3.45 -19.52
CA ILE A 48 -0.75 3.66 -19.99
C ILE A 48 0.17 2.57 -19.45
N SER A 49 0.23 2.41 -18.12
CA SER A 49 1.07 1.46 -17.41
C SER A 49 0.55 1.24 -15.97
N HIS A 50 0.90 0.12 -15.36
CA HIS A 50 0.79 -0.14 -13.93
C HIS A 50 2.17 -0.57 -13.38
N ASP A 51 2.32 -0.58 -12.06
CA ASP A 51 3.43 -1.19 -11.34
C ASP A 51 2.84 -2.09 -10.24
N ILE A 52 3.38 -3.29 -10.06
CA ILE A 52 2.93 -4.24 -9.03
C ILE A 52 4.13 -4.56 -8.15
N ARG A 53 3.91 -4.47 -6.84
CA ARG A 53 4.94 -4.67 -5.83
C ARG A 53 4.43 -5.61 -4.75
N PHE A 54 5.28 -6.55 -4.34
CA PHE A 54 4.99 -7.50 -3.28
C PHE A 54 5.66 -7.05 -1.98
N ILE A 55 4.92 -7.15 -0.88
CA ILE A 55 5.35 -6.68 0.43
C ILE A 55 5.30 -7.88 1.37
N ALA A 56 6.43 -8.16 2.01
CA ALA A 56 6.52 -9.25 2.97
C ALA A 56 5.90 -8.82 4.31
N LEU A 57 4.63 -9.17 4.53
CA LEU A 57 3.83 -8.70 5.67
C LEU A 57 4.53 -8.94 7.01
N GLU A 58 5.00 -10.17 7.27
CA GLU A 58 5.63 -10.52 8.54
C GLU A 58 6.95 -9.78 8.77
N LYS A 59 7.85 -9.79 7.78
CA LYS A 59 9.16 -9.11 7.87
C LYS A 59 9.00 -7.61 8.08
N MET A 60 7.95 -7.03 7.51
CA MET A 60 7.70 -5.60 7.59
C MET A 60 6.79 -5.22 8.76
N SER A 61 6.29 -6.17 9.55
CA SER A 61 5.25 -5.93 10.56
C SER A 61 4.03 -5.18 10.00
N ALA A 62 3.65 -5.50 8.76
CA ALA A 62 2.50 -4.91 8.09
C ALA A 62 1.22 -5.65 8.51
N LYS A 63 0.19 -4.89 8.89
CA LYS A 63 -1.07 -5.36 9.46
C LYS A 63 -2.22 -4.41 9.09
N LYS A 64 -3.46 -4.84 9.30
CA LYS A 64 -4.65 -3.99 9.17
C LYS A 64 -4.88 -3.20 10.45
N CYS A 65 -5.33 -1.96 10.30
CA CYS A 65 -5.77 -1.12 11.41
C CYS A 65 -7.07 -1.67 12.00
N ASP A 66 -7.12 -1.87 13.32
CA ASP A 66 -8.28 -2.42 14.01
C ASP A 66 -9.55 -1.56 13.90
N ASN A 67 -9.42 -0.28 13.52
CA ASN A 67 -10.54 0.67 13.46
C ASN A 67 -11.05 0.96 12.04
N CYS A 68 -10.15 1.06 11.06
CA CYS A 68 -10.52 1.47 9.69
C CYS A 68 -10.09 0.48 8.61
N ASP A 69 -9.48 -0.65 8.98
CA ASP A 69 -9.01 -1.70 8.07
C ASP A 69 -7.96 -1.25 7.02
N ASN A 70 -7.44 -0.01 7.15
CA ASN A 70 -6.32 0.44 6.34
C ASN A 70 -5.08 -0.41 6.62
N LEU A 71 -4.35 -0.74 5.56
CA LEU A 71 -3.06 -1.42 5.67
C LEU A 71 -2.05 -0.46 6.30
N MET A 72 -1.28 -0.95 7.28
CA MET A 72 -0.31 -0.15 8.00
C MET A 72 0.92 -0.96 8.40
N ILE A 73 2.01 -0.29 8.75
CA ILE A 73 3.18 -0.88 9.39
C ILE A 73 3.21 -0.44 10.85
N ASN A 74 3.19 -1.41 11.78
CA ASN A 74 3.38 -1.09 13.19
C ASN A 74 4.84 -0.69 13.45
N ARG A 75 5.06 0.59 13.77
CA ARG A 75 6.40 1.14 13.98
C ARG A 75 6.99 0.83 15.36
N ASP A 76 6.19 0.45 16.36
CA ASP A 76 6.74 -0.08 17.62
C ASP A 76 7.46 -1.40 17.40
N LYS A 77 6.96 -2.22 16.46
CA LYS A 77 7.47 -3.55 16.11
C LYS A 77 8.49 -3.50 14.98
N ASN A 78 8.39 -2.48 14.12
CA ASN A 78 9.33 -2.20 13.05
C ASN A 78 9.80 -0.73 13.11
N PRO A 79 10.78 -0.42 13.99
CA PRO A 79 11.21 0.96 14.27
C PRO A 79 12.01 1.56 13.12
N THR A 80 12.48 0.74 12.17
CA THR A 80 13.07 1.23 10.93
C THR A 80 12.01 2.00 10.16
N ARG A 81 12.10 3.34 10.23
CA ARG A 81 11.53 4.21 9.20
C ARG A 81 12.09 3.79 7.85
N PHE A 82 11.35 4.09 6.80
CA PHE A 82 11.83 3.96 5.43
C PHE A 82 13.06 4.86 5.26
N ASN A 83 14.25 4.31 5.52
CA ASN A 83 15.45 5.11 5.61
C ASN A 83 15.89 5.45 4.18
N LYS A 84 15.82 6.74 3.84
CA LYS A 84 16.25 7.31 2.55
C LYS A 84 17.70 6.96 2.21
N ASP A 85 18.51 6.66 3.24
CA ASP A 85 19.95 6.55 3.07
C ASP A 85 20.43 5.16 2.63
N ASN A 86 19.60 4.11 2.65
CA ASN A 86 20.09 2.74 2.41
C ASN A 86 19.13 1.78 1.68
N PHE A 87 17.98 2.23 1.18
CA PHE A 87 17.09 1.38 0.39
C PHE A 87 16.91 1.95 -1.02
N TRP A 88 17.08 1.08 -2.03
CA TRP A 88 16.71 1.35 -3.44
C TRP A 88 15.21 1.58 -3.66
N ILE A 89 14.43 1.57 -2.59
CA ILE A 89 12.99 1.75 -2.55
C ILE A 89 12.73 2.86 -1.54
N ASP A 90 12.40 4.04 -2.04
CA ASP A 90 11.89 5.14 -1.20
C ASP A 90 10.42 4.84 -0.90
N LEU A 91 10.20 4.00 0.12
CA LEU A 91 8.88 3.56 0.51
C LEU A 91 7.96 4.73 0.94
N ASP A 92 8.56 5.85 1.35
CA ASP A 92 7.89 7.11 1.70
C ASP A 92 7.23 7.77 0.46
N THR A 93 7.86 7.59 -0.71
CA THR A 93 7.39 8.14 -1.99
C THR A 93 6.53 7.14 -2.76
N ASP A 94 6.74 5.83 -2.57
CA ASP A 94 6.09 4.78 -3.33
C ASP A 94 4.85 4.15 -2.64
N TYR A 95 4.79 4.11 -1.30
CA TYR A 95 3.76 3.33 -0.58
C TYR A 95 2.97 4.10 0.47
N ASN A 96 3.35 5.31 0.87
CA ASN A 96 2.60 6.10 1.86
C ASN A 96 1.15 6.41 1.43
N PHE A 97 0.82 6.24 0.15
CA PHE A 97 -0.55 6.37 -0.35
C PHE A 97 -1.42 5.12 -0.14
N VAL A 98 -0.83 4.01 0.29
CA VAL A 98 -1.48 2.68 0.41
C VAL A 98 -1.27 2.07 1.79
N ILE A 99 -0.09 2.29 2.39
CA ILE A 99 0.32 1.76 3.68
C ILE A 99 0.60 2.93 4.61
N PHE A 100 -0.15 2.98 5.69
CA PHE A 100 0.04 3.99 6.74
C PHE A 100 1.13 3.55 7.70
N ASP A 101 1.76 4.50 8.37
CA ASP A 101 2.40 4.21 9.64
C ASP A 101 1.35 3.84 10.68
N GLY A 102 1.74 3.12 11.72
CA GLY A 102 0.87 2.75 12.81
C GLY A 102 1.64 2.40 14.08
N GLY A 103 0.90 2.05 15.11
CA GLY A 103 1.44 1.72 16.43
C GLY A 103 0.41 1.03 17.30
N ASN A 104 0.85 0.59 18.47
CA ASN A 104 0.00 0.01 19.50
C ASN A 104 -0.50 1.13 20.42
N TYR A 105 -1.81 1.17 20.66
CA TYR A 105 -2.42 2.04 21.66
C TYR A 105 -3.58 1.31 22.32
N GLU A 106 -3.54 1.19 23.65
CA GLU A 106 -4.56 0.49 24.45
C GLU A 106 -4.88 -0.92 23.91
N ASP A 107 -3.85 -1.74 23.70
CA ASP A 107 -3.94 -3.10 23.15
C ASP A 107 -4.50 -3.21 21.72
N LYS A 108 -4.66 -2.09 21.02
CA LYS A 108 -5.08 -2.04 19.60
C LYS A 108 -3.94 -1.67 18.68
N GLU A 109 -3.98 -2.23 17.49
CA GLU A 109 -3.09 -1.96 16.37
C GLU A 109 -3.75 -0.87 15.48
N LEU A 110 -3.31 0.37 15.62
CA LEU A 110 -3.94 1.53 14.97
C LEU A 110 -3.02 2.21 13.96
N CYS A 111 -3.58 2.59 12.81
CA CYS A 111 -2.87 3.41 11.83
C CYS A 111 -2.72 4.85 12.34
N MET A 112 -1.81 5.62 11.73
CA MET A 112 -1.45 6.99 12.12
C MET A 112 -2.66 7.92 12.18
N GLU A 113 -3.67 7.73 11.33
CA GLU A 113 -4.89 8.53 11.36
C GLU A 113 -5.85 8.16 12.50
N CYS A 114 -5.79 6.91 12.98
CA CYS A 114 -6.60 6.41 14.09
C CYS A 114 -5.89 6.54 15.45
N LEU A 115 -4.58 6.75 15.46
CA LEU A 115 -3.84 7.02 16.69
C LEU A 115 -4.23 8.39 17.28
N PRO A 116 -4.27 8.51 18.63
CA PRO A 116 -4.31 9.81 19.29
C PRO A 116 -3.16 10.69 18.80
N ILE A 117 -3.41 11.99 18.65
CA ILE A 117 -2.43 12.92 18.05
C ILE A 117 -1.08 12.84 18.76
N GLU A 118 -1.10 12.74 20.09
CA GLU A 118 0.11 12.63 20.91
C GLU A 118 0.91 11.33 20.75
N HIS A 119 0.33 10.33 20.09
CA HIS A 119 0.97 9.04 19.77
C HIS A 119 1.31 8.89 18.28
N ARG A 120 1.03 9.91 17.45
CA ARG A 120 1.34 9.86 16.02
C ARG A 120 2.83 10.08 15.77
N TRP A 121 3.40 9.24 14.92
CA TRP A 121 4.79 9.38 14.49
C TRP A 121 5.00 10.69 13.72
N GLY A 122 6.07 11.42 14.01
CA GLY A 122 6.44 12.63 13.25
C GLY A 122 5.70 13.92 13.61
N TYR A 123 4.71 13.89 14.51
CA TYR A 123 4.10 15.13 15.05
C TYR A 123 4.91 15.76 16.20
N PHE A 124 5.89 15.01 16.72
CA PHE A 124 6.91 15.49 17.66
C PHE A 124 8.28 15.19 17.06
N SER A 125 8.75 16.06 16.19
CA SER A 125 10.13 16.07 15.67
C SER A 125 10.79 17.40 15.96
#